data_AF-A0AA35NL01-F1
#
_entry.id   AF-A0AA35NL01-F1
#
_cell.length_a   1.000
_cell.length_b   1.000
_cell.length_c   1.000
_cell.angle_alpha   90.00
_cell.angle_beta   90.00
_cell.angle_gamma   90.00
#
_symmetry.space_group_name_H-M   'P 1'
#
loop_
_entity.id
_entity.type
_entity.pdbx_description
1 polymer ?
#
loop_
_entity_poly.entity_id
_entity_poly.type
_entity_poly.pdbx_seq_one_letter_code
_entity_poly.pdbx_strand_id
1 'polypeptide(L)'
;MVAYSPIIATYGNRAEQFLETDSDFAKYHAKLNKKLQHLRSRCHLTTKDTKKYSSKDKYGQITTDDYDNKTKLIGVLILLHAERDLALAETLKLRARQRGKLKKSEEKVLSTRLKKACKTVDKLVNVTQNESQWITRVQYLAFAKLTHAEYLINGKRFKRKDSVKISNNLALVFATLEHLKGLNLLSEGVVDIIINKYQYTLKQFAGNLITVPEMNNFIIERVQSEENKDDELVKLLLDNEFNMKKITTSNEDKKATTNINWRSFNAKIMDAEVAQFLEQGLSIHPTQIPQYTQKLSKLEKALDRHEFYIANHDDQDDIDEMVENSSENNQIILAYIKYNILLTSISREKDLFTHLWSQWLKLNTSIPSKLTKFKEMDRIVKNLTKYLSDVMELPGVYSDEELLSQLGLCKLYFQLFLNTGCLSVLYQSKGRYMEALALYVDAHQRLETKLSETGSLDEILLPGSLLSLSSIQGLQKRIENGGNSVITLAEYEKSTHSDNIGKYDLTIIEKLDTGKIVPTDIQLKNLFPLKPKFQPVTSKPTLFDLAFNYISYDKQETSTPQLKTPTEESGNALQTPISNEQTEEEPKKKRRFLGLFGR
;
A
#
# COMPACT_ATOMS: atom_id res chain seq x y z
N MET A 1 7.71 30.43 -10.68
CA MET A 1 8.25 30.12 -9.34
C MET A 1 7.25 29.24 -8.60
N VAL A 2 7.67 28.26 -7.82
CA VAL A 2 6.73 27.47 -6.99
C VAL A 2 6.24 28.37 -5.85
N ALA A 3 4.94 28.70 -5.84
CA ALA A 3 4.34 29.50 -4.77
C ALA A 3 4.31 28.69 -3.47
N TYR A 4 4.59 29.34 -2.34
CA TYR A 4 4.45 28.69 -1.04
C TYR A 4 2.96 28.51 -0.72
N SER A 5 2.58 27.31 -0.26
CA SER A 5 1.19 26.91 -0.02
C SER A 5 0.94 26.69 1.48
N PRO A 6 0.47 27.72 2.22
CA PRO A 6 0.12 27.62 3.64
C PRO A 6 -0.83 26.47 3.99
N ILE A 7 -1.79 26.14 3.12
CA ILE A 7 -2.80 25.10 3.37
C ILE A 7 -2.17 23.71 3.24
N ILE A 8 -1.32 23.47 2.22
CA ILE A 8 -0.54 22.23 2.12
C ILE A 8 0.42 22.11 3.32
N ALA A 9 1.08 23.20 3.71
CA ALA A 9 2.00 23.22 4.85
C ALA A 9 1.32 22.96 6.22
N THR A 10 0.00 23.01 6.30
CA THR A 10 -0.79 22.75 7.52
C THR A 10 -1.68 21.51 7.33
N TYR A 11 -2.83 21.66 6.68
CA TYR A 11 -3.79 20.58 6.44
C TYR A 11 -3.27 19.50 5.48
N GLY A 12 -2.45 19.84 4.48
CA GLY A 12 -1.77 18.85 3.63
C GLY A 12 -0.86 17.92 4.44
N ASN A 13 -0.01 18.49 5.30
CA ASN A 13 0.81 17.72 6.25
C ASN A 13 0.00 16.84 7.23
N ARG A 14 -1.28 17.16 7.50
CA ARG A 14 -2.18 16.29 8.29
C ARG A 14 -2.69 15.11 7.45
N ALA A 15 -3.02 15.35 6.18
CA ALA A 15 -3.45 14.33 5.24
C ALA A 15 -2.33 13.32 4.95
N GLU A 16 -1.13 13.80 4.60
CA GLU A 16 0.06 12.94 4.34
C GLU A 16 0.45 12.06 5.54
N GLN A 17 0.19 12.52 6.76
CA GLN A 17 0.52 11.78 8.00
C GLN A 17 -0.65 10.94 8.53
N PHE A 18 -1.79 10.88 7.82
CA PHE A 18 -2.99 10.12 8.18
C PHE A 18 -3.36 10.25 9.68
N LEU A 19 -3.47 11.50 10.15
CA LEU A 19 -3.69 11.80 11.56
C LEU A 19 -5.14 11.48 11.97
N GLU A 20 -5.38 10.28 12.49
CA GLU A 20 -6.70 9.81 12.94
C GLU A 20 -6.86 9.80 14.47
N THR A 21 -5.86 9.33 15.21
CA THR A 21 -5.98 9.15 16.68
C THR A 21 -5.51 10.37 17.49
N ASP A 22 -5.96 10.49 18.74
CA ASP A 22 -5.46 11.54 19.65
C ASP A 22 -3.95 11.36 19.95
N SER A 23 -3.45 10.12 19.89
CA SER A 23 -2.02 9.82 20.00
C SER A 23 -1.20 10.36 18.83
N ASP A 24 -1.76 10.36 17.61
CA ASP A 24 -1.06 10.82 16.41
C ASP A 24 -1.04 12.35 16.34
N PHE A 25 -2.15 13.01 16.68
CA PHE A 25 -2.15 14.46 16.86
C PHE A 25 -1.21 14.90 18.00
N ALA A 26 -1.02 14.10 19.06
CA ALA A 26 -0.04 14.39 20.10
C ALA A 26 1.41 14.26 19.60
N LYS A 27 1.73 13.22 18.80
CA LYS A 27 3.03 13.08 18.13
C LYS A 27 3.26 14.24 17.14
N TYR A 28 2.26 14.60 16.34
CA TYR A 28 2.30 15.72 15.40
C TYR A 28 2.55 17.06 16.10
N HIS A 29 1.83 17.33 17.20
CA HIS A 29 2.08 18.48 18.07
C HIS A 29 3.52 18.51 18.61
N ALA A 30 4.10 17.36 18.99
CA ALA A 30 5.50 17.28 19.41
C ALA A 30 6.49 17.56 18.25
N LYS A 31 6.23 17.03 17.04
CA LYS A 31 7.00 17.34 15.81
C LYS A 31 6.96 18.84 15.49
N LEU A 32 5.78 19.47 15.56
CA LEU A 32 5.60 20.90 15.34
C LEU A 32 6.40 21.74 16.33
N ASN A 33 6.45 21.37 17.61
CA ASN A 33 7.26 22.09 18.60
C ASN A 33 8.77 22.05 18.26
N LYS A 34 9.30 20.90 17.83
CA LYS A 34 10.69 20.81 17.35
C LYS A 34 10.91 21.67 16.09
N LYS A 35 10.01 21.61 15.11
CA LYS A 35 10.07 22.42 13.87
C LYS A 35 10.04 23.93 14.19
N LEU A 36 9.20 24.37 15.12
CA LEU A 36 9.14 25.76 15.61
C LEU A 36 10.42 26.19 16.33
N GLN A 37 11.06 25.31 17.11
CA GLN A 37 12.34 25.61 17.75
C GLN A 37 13.44 25.87 16.70
N HIS A 38 13.54 25.02 15.67
CA HIS A 38 14.49 25.22 14.56
C HIS A 38 14.17 26.47 13.72
N LEU A 39 12.89 26.77 13.46
CA LEU A 39 12.51 27.99 12.76
C LEU A 39 12.82 29.26 13.56
N ARG A 40 12.64 29.24 14.88
CA ARG A 40 13.04 30.36 15.76
C ARG A 40 14.54 30.59 15.77
N SER A 41 15.36 29.54 15.74
CA SER A 41 16.81 29.70 15.63
C SER A 41 17.22 30.22 14.26
N ARG A 42 16.60 29.72 13.17
CA ARG A 42 16.86 30.17 11.79
C ARG A 42 16.44 31.61 11.51
N CYS A 43 15.38 32.10 12.17
CA CYS A 43 14.96 33.51 12.08
C CYS A 43 15.63 34.41 13.13
N HIS A 44 16.63 33.91 13.89
CA HIS A 44 17.35 34.64 14.95
C HIS A 44 16.47 35.27 16.05
N LEU A 45 15.29 34.66 16.29
CA LEU A 45 14.31 35.05 17.30
C LEU A 45 14.55 34.41 18.67
N THR A 46 15.64 33.63 18.83
CA THR A 46 16.00 33.03 20.11
C THR A 46 16.63 34.06 21.05
N THR A 47 16.19 34.04 22.32
CA THR A 47 16.71 34.87 23.40
C THR A 47 17.48 34.00 24.39
N LYS A 48 18.73 34.37 24.69
CA LYS A 48 19.56 33.67 25.70
C LYS A 48 19.33 34.20 27.12
N ASP A 49 18.78 35.40 27.26
CA ASP A 49 18.49 36.04 28.55
C ASP A 49 17.14 35.56 29.10
N THR A 50 17.21 34.58 30.01
CA THR A 50 16.03 34.01 30.68
C THR A 50 15.49 34.88 31.80
N LYS A 51 16.29 35.81 32.36
CA LYS A 51 15.89 36.66 33.49
C LYS A 51 15.02 37.84 33.05
N LYS A 52 15.25 38.37 31.85
CA LYS A 52 14.46 39.47 31.25
C LYS A 52 13.78 39.07 29.94
N TYR A 53 13.22 37.85 29.89
CA TYR A 53 12.62 37.30 28.67
C TYR A 53 11.51 38.19 28.07
N SER A 54 10.56 38.66 28.87
CA SER A 54 9.38 39.40 28.39
C SER A 54 9.74 40.74 27.71
N SER A 55 10.72 41.48 28.24
CA SER A 55 11.15 42.76 27.66
C SER A 55 12.09 42.60 26.45
N LYS A 56 12.58 41.38 26.20
CA LYS A 56 13.46 41.05 25.06
C LYS A 56 12.78 40.11 24.05
N ASP A 57 11.47 39.90 24.14
CA ASP A 57 10.76 38.96 23.26
C ASP A 57 10.61 39.50 21.84
N LYS A 58 11.58 39.13 20.99
CA LYS A 58 11.59 39.44 19.56
C LYS A 58 10.37 38.88 18.81
N TYR A 59 9.76 37.78 19.26
CA TYR A 59 8.59 37.20 18.58
C TYR A 59 7.34 38.08 18.75
N GLY A 60 7.21 38.72 19.91
CA GLY A 60 6.17 39.72 20.16
C GLY A 60 6.26 40.92 19.21
N GLN A 61 7.49 41.35 18.90
CA GLN A 61 7.80 42.61 18.20
C GLN A 61 7.85 42.54 16.67
N ILE A 62 7.75 41.35 16.05
CA ILE A 62 7.75 41.18 14.57
C ILE A 62 6.74 42.13 13.90
N THR A 63 7.22 42.95 12.96
CA THR A 63 6.45 43.87 12.08
C THR A 63 6.31 43.32 10.65
N THR A 64 5.62 44.06 9.78
CA THR A 64 5.58 43.86 8.31
C THR A 64 6.97 43.89 7.69
N ASP A 65 7.78 44.87 8.05
CA ASP A 65 9.08 45.13 7.44
C ASP A 65 10.08 43.99 7.68
N ASP A 66 9.91 43.25 8.78
CA ASP A 66 10.67 42.04 9.08
C ASP A 66 10.33 40.90 8.10
N TYR A 67 9.08 40.78 7.67
CA TYR A 67 8.63 39.78 6.71
C TYR A 67 9.20 40.04 5.32
N ASP A 68 9.11 41.29 4.86
CA ASP A 68 9.53 41.70 3.52
C ASP A 68 11.07 41.77 3.40
N ASN A 69 11.76 42.39 4.38
CA ASN A 69 13.20 42.67 4.26
C ASN A 69 14.13 41.58 4.82
N LYS A 70 13.69 40.76 5.80
CA LYS A 70 14.57 39.75 6.44
C LYS A 70 14.32 38.34 5.94
N THR A 71 13.12 37.78 6.15
CA THR A 71 12.82 36.43 5.67
C THR A 71 11.32 36.11 5.63
N LYS A 72 10.81 35.70 4.45
CA LYS A 72 9.46 35.13 4.31
C LYS A 72 9.19 33.89 5.18
N LEU A 73 10.22 33.24 5.73
CA LEU A 73 10.10 32.17 6.73
C LEU A 73 9.38 32.62 8.02
N ILE A 74 9.28 33.92 8.29
CA ILE A 74 8.55 34.47 9.43
C ILE A 74 7.04 34.16 9.32
N GLY A 75 6.45 34.23 8.12
CA GLY A 75 5.06 33.83 7.89
C GLY A 75 4.85 32.33 8.17
N VAL A 76 5.78 31.49 7.71
CA VAL A 76 5.79 30.03 8.00
C VAL A 76 5.88 29.75 9.50
N LEU A 77 6.71 30.50 10.23
CA LEU A 77 6.86 30.37 11.68
C LEU A 77 5.56 30.72 12.43
N ILE A 78 4.90 31.83 12.07
CA ILE A 78 3.66 32.26 12.73
C ILE A 78 2.50 31.31 12.38
N LEU A 79 2.41 30.88 11.11
CA LEU A 79 1.46 29.86 10.63
C LEU A 79 1.58 28.55 11.44
N LEU A 80 2.79 28.00 11.54
CA LEU A 80 3.03 26.75 12.28
C LEU A 80 2.83 26.90 13.81
N HIS A 81 2.90 28.14 14.33
CA HIS A 81 2.59 28.41 15.73
C HIS A 81 1.09 28.34 16.01
N ALA A 82 0.26 28.87 15.10
CA ALA A 82 -1.18 28.69 15.15
C ALA A 82 -1.57 27.22 14.97
N GLU A 83 -0.99 26.55 13.97
CA GLU A 83 -1.21 25.12 13.66
C GLU A 83 -0.89 24.22 14.86
N ARG A 84 0.16 24.53 15.64
CA ARG A 84 0.45 23.81 16.88
C ARG A 84 -0.71 23.91 17.89
N ASP A 85 -1.23 25.12 18.12
CA ASP A 85 -2.31 25.31 19.08
C ASP A 85 -3.64 24.69 18.58
N LEU A 86 -3.86 24.60 17.25
CA LEU A 86 -4.94 23.82 16.63
C LEU A 86 -4.75 22.30 16.81
N ALA A 87 -3.54 21.77 16.58
CA ALA A 87 -3.26 20.34 16.76
C ALA A 87 -3.52 19.89 18.21
N LEU A 88 -3.16 20.72 19.19
CA LEU A 88 -3.51 20.48 20.59
C LEU A 88 -5.03 20.52 20.82
N ALA A 89 -5.76 21.46 20.19
CA ALA A 89 -7.22 21.48 20.23
C ALA A 89 -7.86 20.21 19.65
N GLU A 90 -7.31 19.64 18.57
CA GLU A 90 -7.75 18.35 18.02
C GLU A 90 -7.51 17.18 18.99
N THR A 91 -6.35 17.09 19.65
CA THR A 91 -6.13 16.00 20.65
C THR A 91 -7.20 16.02 21.75
N LEU A 92 -7.61 17.21 22.21
CA LEU A 92 -8.63 17.36 23.25
C LEU A 92 -10.04 17.00 22.73
N LYS A 93 -10.36 17.39 21.48
CA LYS A 93 -11.62 17.02 20.81
C LYS A 93 -11.73 15.50 20.60
N LEU A 94 -10.69 14.86 20.08
CA LEU A 94 -10.65 13.40 19.86
C LEU A 94 -10.74 12.62 21.17
N ARG A 95 -9.97 13.01 22.18
CA ARG A 95 -10.04 12.37 23.51
C ARG A 95 -11.38 12.59 24.20
N ALA A 96 -12.09 13.69 23.92
CA ALA A 96 -13.45 13.89 24.40
C ALA A 96 -14.45 12.96 23.69
N ARG A 97 -14.32 12.74 22.37
CA ARG A 97 -15.12 11.76 21.62
C ARG A 97 -14.94 10.34 22.16
N GLN A 98 -13.69 9.89 22.33
CA GLN A 98 -13.36 8.57 22.90
C GLN A 98 -13.98 8.33 24.30
N ARG A 99 -14.13 9.39 25.12
CA ARG A 99 -14.68 9.31 26.49
C ARG A 99 -16.16 9.69 26.57
N GLY A 100 -16.81 10.00 25.45
CA GLY A 100 -18.18 10.53 25.39
C GLY A 100 -18.40 11.91 26.03
N LYS A 101 -17.41 12.50 26.71
CA LYS A 101 -17.49 13.81 27.38
C LYS A 101 -16.14 14.51 27.48
N LEU A 102 -16.18 15.85 27.39
CA LEU A 102 -15.03 16.73 27.60
C LEU A 102 -14.91 17.12 29.08
N LYS A 103 -13.71 17.03 29.67
CA LYS A 103 -13.50 17.45 31.08
C LYS A 103 -13.53 18.98 31.17
N LYS A 104 -14.12 19.54 32.23
CA LYS A 104 -14.17 21.01 32.47
C LYS A 104 -12.79 21.70 32.39
N SER A 105 -11.73 21.03 32.86
CA SER A 105 -10.35 21.52 32.77
C SER A 105 -9.83 21.52 31.33
N GLU A 106 -10.03 20.44 30.59
CA GLU A 106 -9.66 20.32 29.17
C GLU A 106 -10.45 21.31 28.29
N GLU A 107 -11.71 21.58 28.62
CA GLU A 107 -12.54 22.59 27.93
C GLU A 107 -12.01 24.02 28.13
N LYS A 108 -11.52 24.35 29.33
CA LYS A 108 -10.83 25.62 29.59
C LYS A 108 -9.50 25.71 28.82
N VAL A 109 -8.78 24.60 28.64
CA VAL A 109 -7.58 24.56 27.80
C VAL A 109 -7.94 24.71 26.31
N LEU A 110 -8.97 24.00 25.82
CA LEU A 110 -9.44 24.07 24.43
C LEU A 110 -9.81 25.51 24.05
N SER A 111 -10.67 26.15 24.83
CA SER A 111 -11.10 27.54 24.59
C SER A 111 -9.95 28.56 24.67
N THR A 112 -9.01 28.41 25.62
CA THR A 112 -7.84 29.30 25.71
C THR A 112 -6.82 29.07 24.60
N ARG A 113 -6.67 27.84 24.09
CA ARG A 113 -5.80 27.52 22.93
C ARG A 113 -6.36 28.03 21.62
N LEU A 114 -7.66 27.81 21.35
CA LEU A 114 -8.31 28.37 20.16
C LEU A 114 -8.28 29.91 20.17
N LYS A 115 -8.51 30.55 21.32
CA LYS A 115 -8.37 32.02 21.45
C LYS A 115 -6.93 32.51 21.19
N LYS A 116 -5.91 31.71 21.53
CA LYS A 116 -4.51 32.01 21.18
C LYS A 116 -4.24 31.80 19.70
N ALA A 117 -4.77 30.73 19.09
CA ALA A 117 -4.67 30.46 17.66
C ALA A 117 -5.21 31.64 16.83
N CYS A 118 -6.42 32.14 17.12
CA CYS A 118 -6.97 33.35 16.49
C CYS A 118 -5.98 34.52 16.58
N LYS A 119 -5.54 34.90 17.80
CA LYS A 119 -4.57 35.99 17.98
C LYS A 119 -3.27 35.81 17.20
N THR A 120 -2.77 34.58 17.07
CA THR A 120 -1.57 34.32 16.26
C THR A 120 -1.82 34.43 14.77
N VAL A 121 -3.02 34.12 14.28
CA VAL A 121 -3.37 34.27 12.86
C VAL A 121 -3.78 35.70 12.53
N ASP A 122 -4.41 36.44 13.44
CA ASP A 122 -4.62 37.89 13.30
C ASP A 122 -3.26 38.60 13.13
N LYS A 123 -2.23 38.20 13.91
CA LYS A 123 -0.86 38.66 13.70
C LYS A 123 -0.27 38.20 12.35
N LEU A 124 -0.55 36.98 11.89
CA LEU A 124 -0.10 36.49 10.58
C LEU A 124 -0.67 37.33 9.43
N VAL A 125 -1.97 37.61 9.46
CA VAL A 125 -2.66 38.42 8.46
C VAL A 125 -2.09 39.83 8.43
N ASN A 126 -1.83 40.45 9.59
CA ASN A 126 -1.24 41.79 9.67
C ASN A 126 0.22 41.82 9.18
N VAL A 127 1.04 40.82 9.51
CA VAL A 127 2.47 40.77 9.11
C VAL A 127 2.64 40.46 7.62
N THR A 128 1.69 39.77 6.99
CA THR A 128 1.80 39.32 5.58
C THR A 128 0.98 40.16 4.59
N GLN A 129 0.63 41.41 4.94
CA GLN A 129 -0.19 42.30 4.10
C GLN A 129 0.46 42.58 2.72
N ASN A 130 1.78 42.76 2.68
CA ASN A 130 2.53 43.11 1.47
C ASN A 130 2.96 41.89 0.62
N GLU A 131 2.37 40.70 0.82
CA GLU A 131 2.84 39.50 0.12
C GLU A 131 2.60 39.56 -1.40
N SER A 132 3.69 39.73 -2.13
CA SER A 132 3.80 39.69 -3.61
C SER A 132 3.04 38.57 -4.33
N GLN A 133 2.82 37.41 -3.71
CA GLN A 133 2.13 36.27 -4.29
C GLN A 133 0.68 36.16 -3.77
N TRP A 134 -0.28 36.56 -4.61
CA TRP A 134 -1.71 36.49 -4.29
C TRP A 134 -2.16 35.10 -3.82
N ILE A 135 -1.64 34.03 -4.44
CA ILE A 135 -1.95 32.63 -4.09
C ILE A 135 -1.60 32.35 -2.61
N THR A 136 -0.41 32.77 -2.18
CA THR A 136 0.07 32.60 -0.81
C THR A 136 -0.73 33.48 0.16
N ARG A 137 -1.09 34.71 -0.25
CA ARG A 137 -1.92 35.63 0.55
C ARG A 137 -3.33 35.10 0.78
N VAL A 138 -4.05 34.69 -0.28
CA VAL A 138 -5.39 34.10 -0.21
C VAL A 138 -5.39 32.87 0.70
N GLN A 139 -4.36 32.02 0.61
CA GLN A 139 -4.24 30.86 1.50
C GLN A 139 -4.01 31.21 2.97
N TYR A 140 -3.26 32.27 3.29
CA TYR A 140 -3.15 32.77 4.67
C TYR A 140 -4.49 33.29 5.20
N LEU A 141 -5.25 34.03 4.37
CA LEU A 141 -6.58 34.56 4.70
C LEU A 141 -7.61 33.43 4.87
N ALA A 142 -7.59 32.40 4.02
CA ALA A 142 -8.45 31.22 4.14
C ALA A 142 -8.15 30.43 5.42
N PHE A 143 -6.87 30.21 5.74
CA PHE A 143 -6.46 29.60 7.01
C PHE A 143 -6.94 30.44 8.22
N ALA A 144 -6.86 31.77 8.14
CA ALA A 144 -7.40 32.67 9.17
C ALA A 144 -8.90 32.45 9.41
N LYS A 145 -9.71 32.47 8.35
CA LYS A 145 -11.16 32.26 8.44
C LYS A 145 -11.51 30.87 8.99
N LEU A 146 -10.76 29.82 8.63
CA LEU A 146 -10.88 28.49 9.26
C LEU A 146 -10.60 28.51 10.77
N THR A 147 -9.51 29.17 11.23
CA THR A 147 -9.19 29.23 12.66
C THR A 147 -10.24 30.00 13.46
N HIS A 148 -10.78 31.09 12.91
CA HIS A 148 -11.88 31.85 13.51
C HIS A 148 -13.16 31.03 13.56
N ALA A 149 -13.50 30.28 12.50
CA ALA A 149 -14.63 29.35 12.52
C ALA A 149 -14.47 28.28 13.62
N GLU A 150 -13.30 27.65 13.77
CA GLU A 150 -13.05 26.68 14.86
C GLU A 150 -13.23 27.31 16.25
N TYR A 151 -12.78 28.55 16.46
CA TYR A 151 -12.92 29.25 17.73
C TYR A 151 -14.38 29.64 18.02
N LEU A 152 -15.15 30.08 17.02
CA LEU A 152 -16.58 30.36 17.18
C LEU A 152 -17.39 29.09 17.46
N ILE A 153 -17.03 27.96 16.85
CA ILE A 153 -17.70 26.67 17.05
C ILE A 153 -17.36 26.05 18.41
N ASN A 154 -16.08 26.00 18.81
CA ASN A 154 -15.61 25.19 19.94
C ASN A 154 -15.02 25.99 21.12
N GLY A 155 -14.69 27.28 20.93
CA GLY A 155 -13.93 28.07 21.90
C GLY A 155 -14.72 29.18 22.63
N LYS A 156 -15.77 29.74 22.01
CA LYS A 156 -16.68 30.70 22.67
C LYS A 156 -17.85 29.98 23.35
N ARG A 157 -18.06 30.25 24.64
CA ARG A 157 -19.28 29.84 25.37
C ARG A 157 -20.32 30.95 25.29
N PHE A 158 -21.27 30.82 24.37
CA PHE A 158 -22.50 31.62 24.33
C PHE A 158 -23.73 30.70 24.27
N LYS A 159 -24.87 31.18 24.78
CA LYS A 159 -26.15 30.44 24.72
C LYS A 159 -26.66 30.25 23.29
N ARG A 160 -26.30 31.16 22.38
CA ARG A 160 -26.45 31.05 20.92
C ARG A 160 -25.11 31.39 20.28
N LYS A 161 -24.68 30.64 19.26
CA LYS A 161 -23.44 30.91 18.51
C LYS A 161 -23.74 31.88 17.37
N ASP A 162 -22.73 32.65 16.96
CA ASP A 162 -22.82 33.61 15.84
C ASP A 162 -22.92 32.87 14.49
N SER A 163 -24.08 32.26 14.19
CA SER A 163 -24.30 31.41 13.01
C SER A 163 -23.88 32.08 11.71
N VAL A 164 -24.29 33.34 11.51
CA VAL A 164 -23.94 34.17 10.34
C VAL A 164 -22.43 34.30 10.14
N LYS A 165 -21.66 34.53 11.21
CA LYS A 165 -20.19 34.68 11.11
C LYS A 165 -19.49 33.34 10.87
N ILE A 166 -20.06 32.24 11.35
CA ILE A 166 -19.53 30.89 11.10
C ILE A 166 -19.80 30.49 9.65
N SER A 167 -21.05 30.60 9.18
CA SER A 167 -21.43 30.22 7.81
C SER A 167 -20.74 31.11 6.77
N ASN A 168 -20.62 32.41 7.01
CA ASN A 168 -19.89 33.32 6.13
C ASN A 168 -18.41 32.95 6.00
N ASN A 169 -17.69 32.79 7.12
CA ASN A 169 -16.28 32.40 7.09
C ASN A 169 -16.04 31.06 6.39
N LEU A 170 -16.92 30.07 6.59
CA LEU A 170 -16.80 28.75 5.94
C LEU A 170 -17.15 28.81 4.45
N ALA A 171 -18.19 29.53 4.06
CA ALA A 171 -18.58 29.70 2.65
C ALA A 171 -17.47 30.37 1.83
N LEU A 172 -16.89 31.45 2.34
CA LEU A 172 -15.77 32.15 1.69
C LEU A 172 -14.52 31.27 1.58
N VAL A 173 -14.25 30.41 2.58
CA VAL A 173 -13.16 29.42 2.48
C VAL A 173 -13.45 28.37 1.41
N PHE A 174 -14.67 27.83 1.35
CA PHE A 174 -15.02 26.81 0.35
C PHE A 174 -14.88 27.38 -1.07
N ALA A 175 -15.36 28.60 -1.31
CA ALA A 175 -15.10 29.32 -2.56
C ALA A 175 -13.60 29.42 -2.89
N THR A 176 -12.73 29.81 -1.94
CA THR A 176 -11.27 29.85 -2.20
C THR A 176 -10.69 28.47 -2.52
N LEU A 177 -11.15 27.41 -1.86
CA LEU A 177 -10.60 26.07 -2.07
C LEU A 177 -11.04 25.48 -3.41
N GLU A 178 -12.29 25.71 -3.82
CA GLU A 178 -12.82 25.28 -5.12
C GLU A 178 -12.16 26.05 -6.28
N HIS A 179 -11.89 27.35 -6.11
CA HIS A 179 -11.12 28.14 -7.08
C HIS A 179 -9.67 27.67 -7.21
N LEU A 180 -8.97 27.48 -6.08
CA LEU A 180 -7.60 26.96 -6.08
C LEU A 180 -7.51 25.50 -6.58
N LYS A 181 -8.58 24.71 -6.45
CA LYS A 181 -8.75 23.39 -7.08
C LYS A 181 -8.87 23.52 -8.60
N GLY A 182 -9.76 24.41 -9.08
CA GLY A 182 -9.95 24.67 -10.51
C GLY A 182 -8.68 25.17 -11.23
N LEU A 183 -7.83 25.93 -10.53
CA LEU A 183 -6.53 26.38 -11.03
C LEU A 183 -5.39 25.33 -10.89
N ASN A 184 -5.67 24.11 -10.41
CA ASN A 184 -4.70 23.06 -10.11
C ASN A 184 -3.56 23.48 -9.14
N LEU A 185 -3.80 24.49 -8.30
CA LEU A 185 -2.81 25.02 -7.33
C LEU A 185 -2.85 24.27 -5.99
N LEU A 186 -3.94 23.55 -5.71
CA LEU A 186 -4.09 22.68 -4.55
C LEU A 186 -4.46 21.27 -4.98
N SER A 187 -3.88 20.27 -4.32
CA SER A 187 -4.24 18.86 -4.52
C SER A 187 -5.68 18.58 -4.07
N GLU A 188 -6.48 17.96 -4.95
CA GLU A 188 -7.89 17.62 -4.72
C GLU A 188 -8.15 16.98 -3.34
N GLY A 189 -7.40 15.95 -2.97
CA GLY A 189 -7.60 15.27 -1.68
C GLY A 189 -7.45 16.17 -0.44
N VAL A 190 -6.65 17.24 -0.50
CA VAL A 190 -6.52 18.20 0.63
C VAL A 190 -7.74 19.13 0.70
N VAL A 191 -8.28 19.52 -0.46
CA VAL A 191 -9.53 20.30 -0.53
C VAL A 191 -10.68 19.48 0.02
N ASP A 192 -10.83 18.25 -0.46
CA ASP A 192 -11.93 17.36 -0.08
C ASP A 192 -11.90 17.03 1.43
N ILE A 193 -10.73 16.82 2.04
CA ILE A 193 -10.59 16.62 3.50
C ILE A 193 -11.09 17.85 4.28
N ILE A 194 -10.78 19.07 3.83
CA ILE A 194 -11.22 20.29 4.50
C ILE A 194 -12.73 20.48 4.32
N ILE A 195 -13.25 20.31 3.10
CA ILE A 195 -14.68 20.42 2.80
C ILE A 195 -15.46 19.40 3.64
N ASN A 196 -15.11 18.12 3.58
CA ASN A 196 -15.79 17.06 4.35
C ASN A 196 -15.78 17.31 5.87
N LYS A 197 -14.70 17.89 6.42
CA LYS A 197 -14.61 18.24 7.84
C LYS A 197 -15.61 19.32 8.26
N TYR A 198 -15.83 20.35 7.43
CA TYR A 198 -16.65 21.52 7.79
C TYR A 198 -18.02 21.57 7.09
N GLN A 199 -18.30 20.71 6.10
CA GLN A 199 -19.56 20.69 5.34
C GLN A 199 -20.77 20.54 6.26
N TYR A 200 -20.74 19.59 7.20
CA TYR A 200 -21.81 19.44 8.18
C TYR A 200 -22.01 20.71 9.02
N THR A 201 -20.94 21.38 9.42
CA THR A 201 -21.04 22.64 10.18
C THR A 201 -21.57 23.79 9.33
N LEU A 202 -21.24 23.87 8.04
CA LEU A 202 -21.83 24.85 7.14
C LEU A 202 -23.34 24.61 6.99
N LYS A 203 -23.77 23.37 6.69
CA LYS A 203 -25.20 23.00 6.61
C LYS A 203 -25.97 23.37 7.88
N GLN A 204 -25.41 23.05 9.06
CA GLN A 204 -26.03 23.37 10.35
C GLN A 204 -26.17 24.89 10.61
N PHE A 205 -25.15 25.69 10.30
CA PHE A 205 -25.17 27.14 10.59
C PHE A 205 -25.73 28.01 9.45
N ALA A 206 -25.94 27.45 8.26
CA ALA A 206 -26.56 28.12 7.12
C ALA A 206 -28.09 27.92 7.02
N GLY A 207 -28.70 27.16 7.95
CA GLY A 207 -30.16 26.96 8.00
C GLY A 207 -30.66 25.62 7.45
N ASN A 208 -29.87 24.55 7.60
CA ASN A 208 -30.16 23.20 7.10
C ASN A 208 -30.28 23.10 5.57
N LEU A 209 -29.30 23.63 4.83
CA LEU A 209 -29.16 23.38 3.39
C LEU A 209 -29.03 21.87 3.14
N ILE A 210 -30.00 21.28 2.43
CA ILE A 210 -30.13 19.84 2.28
C ILE A 210 -29.32 19.40 1.07
N THR A 211 -29.54 20.04 -0.08
CA THR A 211 -28.97 19.62 -1.37
C THR A 211 -27.62 20.30 -1.69
N VAL A 212 -26.89 19.73 -2.65
CA VAL A 212 -25.60 20.29 -3.13
C VAL A 212 -25.78 21.61 -3.91
N PRO A 213 -26.80 21.77 -4.79
CA PRO A 213 -27.05 23.04 -5.48
C PRO A 213 -27.39 24.18 -4.51
N GLU A 214 -28.21 23.94 -3.47
CA GLU A 214 -28.47 24.92 -2.40
C GLU A 214 -27.18 25.39 -1.72
N MET A 215 -26.28 24.45 -1.41
CA MET A 215 -24.99 24.76 -0.78
C MET A 215 -24.10 25.62 -1.69
N ASN A 216 -24.02 25.28 -2.98
CA ASN A 216 -23.23 26.05 -3.95
C ASN A 216 -23.83 27.45 -4.19
N ASN A 217 -25.16 27.54 -4.32
CA ASN A 217 -25.86 28.82 -4.49
C ASN A 217 -25.70 29.72 -3.25
N PHE A 218 -25.75 29.17 -2.03
CA PHE A 218 -25.46 29.91 -0.80
C PHE A 218 -24.01 30.41 -0.74
N ILE A 219 -23.04 29.61 -1.21
CA ILE A 219 -21.63 30.04 -1.30
C ILE A 219 -21.50 31.22 -2.27
N ILE A 220 -22.10 31.13 -3.47
CA ILE A 220 -22.11 32.20 -4.46
C ILE A 220 -22.74 33.49 -3.90
N GLU A 221 -23.89 33.38 -3.24
CA GLU A 221 -24.58 34.53 -2.63
C GLU A 221 -23.75 35.20 -1.52
N ARG A 222 -23.00 34.42 -0.74
CA ARG A 222 -22.08 34.97 0.27
C ARG A 222 -20.82 35.60 -0.33
N VAL A 223 -20.32 35.13 -1.46
CA VAL A 223 -19.23 35.80 -2.20
C VAL A 223 -19.72 37.11 -2.83
N GLN A 224 -20.97 37.17 -3.31
CA GLN A 224 -21.55 38.34 -4.00
C GLN A 224 -22.18 39.39 -3.07
N SER A 225 -22.49 39.03 -1.81
CA SER A 225 -23.16 39.92 -0.84
C SER A 225 -22.34 41.17 -0.50
N GLU A 226 -23.03 42.31 -0.35
CA GLU A 226 -22.39 43.62 -0.23
C GLU A 226 -21.52 43.78 1.02
N GLU A 227 -21.95 43.21 2.16
CA GLU A 227 -21.18 43.20 3.41
C GLU A 227 -19.79 42.55 3.29
N ASN A 228 -19.60 41.67 2.30
CA ASN A 228 -18.36 40.94 2.08
C ASN A 228 -17.50 41.53 0.94
N LYS A 229 -17.98 42.53 0.19
CA LYS A 229 -17.19 43.17 -0.88
C LYS A 229 -15.94 43.86 -0.34
N ASP A 230 -15.95 44.28 0.92
CA ASP A 230 -14.81 44.93 1.57
C ASP A 230 -13.70 43.98 2.01
N ASP A 231 -14.00 42.69 2.20
CA ASP A 231 -13.04 41.69 2.64
C ASP A 231 -11.94 41.46 1.59
N GLU A 232 -10.69 41.57 2.03
CA GLU A 232 -9.48 41.42 1.19
C GLU A 232 -9.46 40.08 0.40
N LEU A 233 -9.98 39.02 1.01
CA LEU A 233 -10.08 37.69 0.39
C LEU A 233 -11.11 37.64 -0.75
N VAL A 234 -12.16 38.47 -0.72
CA VAL A 234 -13.17 38.53 -1.78
C VAL A 234 -12.66 39.35 -2.96
N LYS A 235 -11.99 40.48 -2.68
CA LYS A 235 -11.30 41.31 -3.70
C LYS A 235 -10.32 40.44 -4.51
N LEU A 236 -9.41 39.74 -3.83
CA LEU A 236 -8.44 38.84 -4.46
C LEU A 236 -9.04 37.64 -5.21
N LEU A 237 -10.30 37.24 -4.93
CA LEU A 237 -11.00 36.21 -5.70
C LEU A 237 -11.64 36.78 -6.97
N LEU A 238 -12.29 37.94 -6.86
CA LEU A 238 -12.95 38.61 -7.99
C LEU A 238 -11.92 39.07 -9.03
N ASP A 239 -10.78 39.59 -8.57
CA ASP A 239 -9.66 40.03 -9.43
C ASP A 239 -9.00 38.85 -10.21
N ASN A 240 -9.21 37.60 -9.77
CA ASN A 240 -8.66 36.38 -10.39
C ASN A 240 -9.76 35.48 -10.98
N GLU A 241 -10.79 36.08 -11.60
CA GLU A 241 -11.82 35.41 -12.41
C GLU A 241 -12.64 34.31 -11.69
N PHE A 242 -13.07 34.56 -10.45
CA PHE A 242 -13.96 33.64 -9.74
C PHE A 242 -15.36 33.52 -10.41
N ASN A 243 -15.53 32.49 -11.26
CA ASN A 243 -16.75 32.22 -12.01
C ASN A 243 -17.46 30.91 -11.59
N MET A 244 -18.07 30.89 -10.40
CA MET A 244 -19.09 29.89 -10.08
C MET A 244 -20.47 30.34 -10.58
N LYS A 245 -20.99 29.66 -11.61
CA LYS A 245 -22.36 29.86 -12.11
C LYS A 245 -23.36 29.32 -11.09
N LYS A 246 -24.46 30.05 -10.82
CA LYS A 246 -25.57 29.53 -10.02
C LYS A 246 -26.11 28.25 -10.67
N ILE A 247 -26.22 27.18 -9.89
CA ILE A 247 -26.79 25.92 -10.37
C ILE A 247 -28.30 26.04 -10.19
N THR A 248 -28.98 26.44 -11.26
CA THR A 248 -30.43 26.23 -11.40
C THR A 248 -30.67 24.77 -11.73
N THR A 249 -31.29 24.03 -10.82
CA THR A 249 -31.80 22.68 -11.09
C THR A 249 -33.05 22.75 -11.96
N SER A 250 -32.85 22.95 -13.27
CA SER A 250 -33.83 22.55 -14.28
C SER A 250 -33.86 21.01 -14.31
N ASN A 251 -34.96 20.41 -13.84
CA ASN A 251 -35.16 18.96 -13.79
C ASN A 251 -35.53 18.35 -15.16
N GLU A 252 -34.97 18.90 -16.25
CA GLU A 252 -35.25 18.46 -17.61
C GLU A 252 -33.95 17.99 -18.29
N ASP A 253 -34.10 17.07 -19.25
CA ASP A 253 -33.04 16.45 -20.05
C ASP A 253 -32.11 15.44 -19.38
N LYS A 254 -32.72 14.47 -18.70
CA LYS A 254 -32.44 13.05 -18.98
C LYS A 254 -33.73 12.21 -18.94
N LYS A 255 -34.25 11.82 -20.11
CA LYS A 255 -35.26 10.77 -20.21
C LYS A 255 -34.59 9.44 -19.92
N ALA A 256 -34.74 8.94 -18.69
CA ALA A 256 -34.26 7.62 -18.32
C ALA A 256 -34.86 6.56 -19.28
N THR A 257 -34.04 5.62 -19.75
CA THR A 257 -34.50 4.56 -20.65
C THR A 257 -35.47 3.65 -19.90
N THR A 258 -36.75 3.71 -20.25
CA THR A 258 -37.80 2.91 -19.60
C THR A 258 -37.71 1.42 -19.89
N ASN A 259 -36.91 1.00 -20.87
CA ASN A 259 -36.80 -0.38 -21.31
C ASN A 259 -35.36 -0.88 -21.15
N ILE A 260 -35.20 -2.07 -20.58
CA ILE A 260 -33.93 -2.79 -20.39
C ILE A 260 -33.95 -4.03 -21.28
N ASN A 261 -32.89 -4.23 -22.06
CA ASN A 261 -32.64 -5.52 -22.72
C ASN A 261 -31.71 -6.37 -21.84
N TRP A 262 -32.18 -7.54 -21.42
CA TRP A 262 -31.42 -8.53 -20.66
C TRP A 262 -31.44 -9.88 -21.39
N ARG A 263 -30.34 -10.22 -22.07
CA ARG A 263 -30.25 -11.40 -22.94
C ARG A 263 -31.37 -11.38 -24.00
N SER A 264 -32.20 -12.43 -24.05
CA SER A 264 -33.39 -12.56 -24.90
C SER A 264 -34.62 -11.81 -24.39
N PHE A 265 -34.57 -11.23 -23.18
CA PHE A 265 -35.71 -10.58 -22.54
C PHE A 265 -35.66 -9.06 -22.68
N ASN A 266 -36.83 -8.44 -22.88
CA ASN A 266 -37.01 -7.00 -22.86
C ASN A 266 -37.98 -6.64 -21.73
N ALA A 267 -37.52 -5.81 -20.81
CA ALA A 267 -38.20 -5.51 -19.56
C ALA A 267 -38.45 -4.01 -19.42
N LYS A 268 -39.69 -3.61 -19.08
CA LYS A 268 -40.06 -2.21 -18.92
C LYS A 268 -40.06 -1.82 -17.45
N ILE A 269 -39.19 -0.88 -17.07
CA ILE A 269 -39.16 -0.28 -15.74
C ILE A 269 -40.38 0.64 -15.57
N MET A 270 -41.19 0.36 -14.55
CA MET A 270 -42.38 1.17 -14.22
C MET A 270 -42.05 2.32 -13.26
N ASP A 271 -41.12 2.13 -12.31
CA ASP A 271 -40.68 3.18 -11.38
C ASP A 271 -39.54 4.04 -12.00
N ALA A 272 -39.81 5.34 -12.13
CA ALA A 272 -38.86 6.33 -12.61
C ALA A 272 -37.62 6.49 -11.70
N GLU A 273 -37.75 6.27 -10.39
CA GLU A 273 -36.62 6.34 -9.44
C GLU A 273 -35.66 5.16 -9.64
N VAL A 274 -36.17 3.95 -9.86
CA VAL A 274 -35.36 2.77 -10.20
C VAL A 274 -34.60 3.01 -11.50
N ALA A 275 -35.28 3.49 -12.54
CA ALA A 275 -34.66 3.83 -13.82
C ALA A 275 -33.55 4.89 -13.66
N GLN A 276 -33.77 5.92 -12.84
CA GLN A 276 -32.79 6.97 -12.58
C GLN A 276 -31.54 6.46 -11.83
N PHE A 277 -31.72 5.66 -10.77
CA PHE A 277 -30.57 5.09 -10.03
C PHE A 277 -29.79 4.07 -10.87
N LEU A 278 -30.49 3.29 -11.70
CA LEU A 278 -29.89 2.33 -12.62
C LEU A 278 -29.07 3.03 -13.71
N GLU A 279 -29.57 4.09 -14.35
CA GLU A 279 -28.78 4.88 -15.32
C GLU A 279 -27.56 5.55 -14.65
N GLN A 280 -27.73 6.10 -13.44
CA GLN A 280 -26.62 6.66 -12.66
C GLN A 280 -25.57 5.61 -12.27
N GLY A 281 -25.97 4.35 -12.04
CA GLY A 281 -25.03 3.25 -11.79
C GLY A 281 -24.33 2.75 -13.06
N LEU A 282 -25.07 2.60 -14.16
CA LEU A 282 -24.52 2.10 -15.42
C LEU A 282 -23.53 3.09 -16.06
N SER A 283 -23.85 4.40 -16.05
CA SER A 283 -22.99 5.46 -16.61
C SER A 283 -21.64 5.63 -15.89
N ILE A 284 -21.48 5.09 -14.68
CA ILE A 284 -20.17 5.02 -14.01
C ILE A 284 -19.37 3.86 -14.63
N HIS A 285 -18.33 4.18 -15.40
CA HIS A 285 -17.31 3.23 -15.84
C HIS A 285 -16.12 3.29 -14.87
N PRO A 286 -16.00 2.36 -13.91
CA PRO A 286 -14.95 2.44 -12.89
C PRO A 286 -13.58 2.13 -13.48
N THR A 287 -12.62 3.00 -13.18
CA THR A 287 -11.18 2.87 -13.44
C THR A 287 -10.35 2.87 -12.16
N GLN A 288 -10.98 3.21 -11.03
CA GLN A 288 -10.35 3.27 -9.71
C GLN A 288 -11.25 2.60 -8.67
N ILE A 289 -10.63 2.01 -7.63
CA ILE A 289 -11.31 1.28 -6.54
C ILE A 289 -12.49 2.08 -5.92
N PRO A 290 -12.41 3.40 -5.63
CA PRO A 290 -13.53 4.15 -5.05
C PRO A 290 -14.75 4.28 -5.97
N GLN A 291 -14.54 4.27 -7.30
CA GLN A 291 -15.64 4.38 -8.28
C GLN A 291 -16.49 3.10 -8.29
N TYR A 292 -15.91 1.93 -8.00
CA TYR A 292 -16.69 0.71 -7.78
C TYR A 292 -17.64 0.85 -6.58
N THR A 293 -17.20 1.45 -5.47
CA THR A 293 -18.07 1.69 -4.30
C THR A 293 -19.20 2.67 -4.64
N GLN A 294 -18.94 3.71 -5.42
CA GLN A 294 -19.98 4.64 -5.88
C GLN A 294 -21.00 3.94 -6.79
N LYS A 295 -20.54 3.11 -7.74
CA LYS A 295 -21.40 2.32 -8.63
C LYS A 295 -22.26 1.31 -7.87
N LEU A 296 -21.64 0.53 -6.97
CA LEU A 296 -22.36 -0.43 -6.13
C LEU A 296 -23.43 0.27 -5.28
N SER A 297 -23.11 1.38 -4.59
CA SER A 297 -24.09 2.12 -3.79
C SER A 297 -25.27 2.70 -4.59
N LYS A 298 -25.10 2.94 -5.90
CA LYS A 298 -26.20 3.34 -6.80
C LYS A 298 -27.06 2.16 -7.22
N LEU A 299 -26.44 1.02 -7.55
CA LEU A 299 -27.14 -0.20 -7.92
C LEU A 299 -27.86 -0.85 -6.73
N GLU A 300 -27.26 -0.83 -5.54
CA GLU A 300 -27.89 -1.27 -4.27
C GLU A 300 -29.16 -0.46 -3.99
N LYS A 301 -29.14 0.87 -4.17
CA LYS A 301 -30.35 1.71 -4.03
C LYS A 301 -31.42 1.43 -5.07
N ALA A 302 -31.02 1.08 -6.30
CA ALA A 302 -31.96 0.64 -7.31
C ALA A 302 -32.58 -0.72 -6.94
N LEU A 303 -31.78 -1.63 -6.36
CA LEU A 303 -32.24 -2.92 -5.86
C LEU A 303 -33.23 -2.76 -4.69
N ASP A 304 -32.83 -2.06 -3.62
CA ASP A 304 -33.66 -1.83 -2.43
C ASP A 304 -35.03 -1.22 -2.81
N ARG A 305 -35.02 -0.26 -3.76
CA ARG A 305 -36.25 0.37 -4.25
C ARG A 305 -37.10 -0.56 -5.11
N HIS A 306 -36.49 -1.40 -5.95
CA HIS A 306 -37.22 -2.37 -6.78
C HIS A 306 -37.79 -3.53 -5.94
N GLU A 307 -37.05 -4.01 -4.94
CA GLU A 307 -37.56 -5.00 -3.98
C GLU A 307 -38.70 -4.42 -3.12
N PHE A 308 -38.60 -3.14 -2.72
CA PHE A 308 -39.73 -2.43 -2.09
C PHE A 308 -40.92 -2.22 -3.04
N TYR A 309 -40.69 -1.98 -4.33
CA TYR A 309 -41.76 -1.87 -5.32
C TYR A 309 -42.51 -3.22 -5.44
N ILE A 310 -41.81 -4.33 -5.62
CA ILE A 310 -42.39 -5.69 -5.68
C ILE A 310 -43.21 -5.96 -4.41
N ALA A 311 -42.62 -5.77 -3.23
CA ALA A 311 -43.26 -6.07 -1.95
C ALA A 311 -44.53 -5.25 -1.63
N ASN A 312 -44.81 -4.15 -2.35
CA ASN A 312 -46.04 -3.38 -2.20
C ASN A 312 -47.07 -3.62 -3.33
N HIS A 313 -46.70 -4.33 -4.40
CA HIS A 313 -47.57 -4.56 -5.57
C HIS A 313 -47.89 -6.05 -5.81
N ASP A 314 -47.20 -6.99 -5.14
CA ASP A 314 -47.53 -8.43 -5.19
C ASP A 314 -48.83 -8.78 -4.40
N ASP A 315 -49.32 -7.90 -3.51
CA ASP A 315 -50.51 -8.15 -2.67
C ASP A 315 -51.86 -7.82 -3.37
N GLN A 316 -51.87 -7.44 -4.66
CA GLN A 316 -53.09 -7.07 -5.40
C GLN A 316 -53.47 -8.12 -6.47
N ASP A 317 -54.01 -9.26 -6.02
CA ASP A 317 -54.63 -10.32 -6.84
C ASP A 317 -55.99 -9.90 -7.48
N ASP A 318 -56.19 -8.62 -7.83
CA ASP A 318 -57.48 -8.10 -8.30
C ASP A 318 -57.46 -7.54 -9.74
N ILE A 319 -57.87 -8.40 -10.67
CA ILE A 319 -58.77 -8.08 -11.82
C ILE A 319 -58.25 -7.02 -12.82
N ASP A 320 -57.17 -7.32 -13.57
CA ASP A 320 -57.09 -6.84 -14.96
C ASP A 320 -56.29 -7.80 -15.87
N GLU A 321 -57.01 -8.45 -16.80
CA GLU A 321 -56.58 -9.56 -17.67
C GLU A 321 -55.60 -9.10 -18.80
N MET A 322 -54.97 -7.93 -18.66
CA MET A 322 -54.12 -7.29 -19.67
C MET A 322 -52.64 -7.16 -19.27
N VAL A 323 -52.22 -7.64 -18.09
CA VAL A 323 -50.82 -7.50 -17.62
C VAL A 323 -50.21 -8.81 -17.08
N GLU A 324 -50.48 -9.94 -17.76
CA GLU A 324 -49.89 -11.27 -17.45
C GLU A 324 -48.35 -11.23 -17.27
N ASN A 325 -47.66 -10.30 -17.93
CA ASN A 325 -46.20 -10.18 -17.90
C ASN A 325 -45.63 -9.28 -16.78
N SER A 326 -46.44 -8.73 -15.87
CA SER A 326 -45.95 -7.78 -14.84
C SER A 326 -44.97 -8.42 -13.86
N SER A 327 -45.33 -9.59 -13.30
CA SER A 327 -44.48 -10.30 -12.33
C SER A 327 -43.19 -10.82 -12.98
N GLU A 328 -43.28 -11.40 -14.18
CA GLU A 328 -42.10 -11.83 -14.95
C GLU A 328 -41.15 -10.66 -15.25
N ASN A 329 -41.70 -9.53 -15.72
CA ASN A 329 -40.94 -8.30 -15.97
C ASN A 329 -40.24 -7.80 -14.69
N ASN A 330 -40.93 -7.80 -13.54
CA ASN A 330 -40.33 -7.45 -12.26
C ASN A 330 -39.18 -8.39 -11.86
N GLN A 331 -39.32 -9.71 -12.07
CA GLN A 331 -38.26 -10.69 -11.82
C GLN A 331 -37.07 -10.54 -12.77
N ILE A 332 -37.31 -10.22 -14.06
CA ILE A 332 -36.26 -9.95 -15.05
C ILE A 332 -35.46 -8.70 -14.65
N ILE A 333 -36.13 -7.62 -14.22
CA ILE A 333 -35.46 -6.40 -13.71
C ILE A 333 -34.65 -6.73 -12.45
N LEU A 334 -35.19 -7.51 -11.53
CA LEU A 334 -34.51 -7.94 -10.31
C LEU A 334 -33.23 -8.72 -10.62
N ALA A 335 -33.31 -9.69 -11.55
CA ALA A 335 -32.17 -10.48 -12.02
C ALA A 335 -31.12 -9.60 -12.72
N TYR A 336 -31.54 -8.65 -13.55
CA TYR A 336 -30.65 -7.70 -14.22
C TYR A 336 -29.88 -6.81 -13.24
N ILE A 337 -30.56 -6.26 -12.22
CA ILE A 337 -29.92 -5.44 -11.18
C ILE A 337 -28.92 -6.29 -10.38
N LYS A 338 -29.33 -7.49 -9.94
CA LYS A 338 -28.45 -8.43 -9.21
C LYS A 338 -27.23 -8.84 -10.04
N TYR A 339 -27.40 -9.12 -11.33
CA TYR A 339 -26.29 -9.40 -12.25
C TYR A 339 -25.29 -8.22 -12.31
N ASN A 340 -25.77 -6.99 -12.48
CA ASN A 340 -24.90 -5.81 -12.56
C ASN A 340 -24.15 -5.54 -11.25
N ILE A 341 -24.78 -5.78 -10.09
CA ILE A 341 -24.12 -5.69 -8.77
C ILE A 341 -23.01 -6.75 -8.64
N LEU A 342 -23.30 -8.00 -9.00
CA LEU A 342 -22.33 -9.09 -8.92
C LEU A 342 -21.17 -8.90 -9.91
N LEU A 343 -21.44 -8.51 -11.16
CA LEU A 343 -20.41 -8.24 -12.17
C LEU A 343 -19.51 -7.05 -11.77
N THR A 344 -20.10 -5.99 -11.18
CA THR A 344 -19.35 -4.86 -10.61
C THR A 344 -18.49 -5.32 -9.42
N SER A 345 -19.00 -6.23 -8.58
CA SER A 345 -18.27 -6.80 -7.44
C SER A 345 -17.11 -7.71 -7.88
N ILE A 346 -17.32 -8.57 -8.87
CA ILE A 346 -16.29 -9.41 -9.50
C ILE A 346 -15.19 -8.53 -10.09
N SER A 347 -15.56 -7.47 -10.81
CA SER A 347 -14.61 -6.51 -11.39
C SER A 347 -13.78 -5.81 -10.30
N ARG A 348 -14.43 -5.36 -9.21
CA ARG A 348 -13.75 -4.75 -8.04
C ARG A 348 -12.75 -5.72 -7.40
N GLU A 349 -13.14 -6.97 -7.16
CA GLU A 349 -12.26 -7.98 -6.55
C GLU A 349 -11.12 -8.38 -7.49
N LYS A 350 -11.36 -8.44 -8.81
CA LYS A 350 -10.32 -8.66 -9.83
C LYS A 350 -9.27 -7.54 -9.77
N ASP A 351 -9.69 -6.27 -9.76
CA ASP A 351 -8.75 -5.14 -9.71
C ASP A 351 -7.95 -5.13 -8.40
N LEU A 352 -8.61 -5.38 -7.26
CA LEU A 352 -7.94 -5.57 -5.98
C LEU A 352 -6.93 -6.73 -6.01
N PHE A 353 -7.27 -7.84 -6.67
CA PHE A 353 -6.36 -8.97 -6.89
C PHE A 353 -5.13 -8.57 -7.71
N THR A 354 -5.30 -7.85 -8.83
CA THR A 354 -4.16 -7.39 -9.64
C THR A 354 -3.26 -6.42 -8.87
N HIS A 355 -3.85 -5.54 -8.06
CA HIS A 355 -3.09 -4.63 -7.20
C HIS A 355 -2.30 -5.40 -6.13
N LEU A 356 -2.91 -6.35 -5.42
CA LEU A 356 -2.21 -7.22 -4.47
C LEU A 356 -1.13 -8.07 -5.14
N TRP A 357 -1.36 -8.56 -6.35
CA TRP A 357 -0.35 -9.28 -7.14
C TRP A 357 0.84 -8.39 -7.51
N SER A 358 0.58 -7.14 -7.89
CA SER A 358 1.64 -6.15 -8.13
C SER A 358 2.47 -5.86 -6.87
N GLN A 359 1.85 -5.94 -5.68
CA GLN A 359 2.56 -5.87 -4.41
C GLN A 359 3.35 -7.15 -4.15
N TRP A 360 2.76 -8.33 -4.37
CA TRP A 360 3.40 -9.65 -4.19
C TRP A 360 4.75 -9.74 -4.93
N LEU A 361 4.78 -9.30 -6.19
CA LEU A 361 6.00 -9.26 -7.00
C LEU A 361 7.07 -8.28 -6.49
N LYS A 362 6.69 -7.24 -5.72
CA LYS A 362 7.60 -6.24 -5.16
C LYS A 362 8.09 -6.57 -3.73
N LEU A 363 7.58 -7.65 -3.11
CA LEU A 363 7.94 -8.00 -1.73
C LEU A 363 9.30 -8.69 -1.66
N ASN A 364 10.23 -8.04 -0.95
CA ASN A 364 11.46 -8.68 -0.51
C ASN A 364 11.18 -9.91 0.38
N THR A 365 12.16 -10.83 0.41
CA THR A 365 12.09 -12.25 0.79
C THR A 365 11.51 -12.65 2.16
N SER A 366 11.01 -11.73 2.98
CA SER A 366 10.43 -12.04 4.30
C SER A 366 9.17 -12.92 4.19
N ILE A 367 9.30 -14.17 4.64
CA ILE A 367 8.22 -15.18 4.64
C ILE A 367 6.95 -14.69 5.38
N PRO A 368 7.01 -14.00 6.53
CA PRO A 368 5.81 -13.50 7.20
C PRO A 368 4.99 -12.52 6.37
N SER A 369 5.65 -11.59 5.65
CA SER A 369 4.97 -10.60 4.81
C SER A 369 4.34 -11.23 3.56
N LYS A 370 5.00 -12.25 3.00
CA LYS A 370 4.38 -13.09 1.96
C LYS A 370 3.16 -13.84 2.52
N LEU A 371 3.24 -14.44 3.71
CA LEU A 371 2.11 -15.17 4.29
C LEU A 371 0.89 -14.27 4.57
N THR A 372 1.08 -13.03 5.04
CA THR A 372 -0.05 -12.08 5.19
C THR A 372 -0.68 -11.73 3.85
N LYS A 373 0.14 -11.49 2.82
CA LYS A 373 -0.35 -11.13 1.48
C LYS A 373 -1.03 -12.29 0.76
N PHE A 374 -0.56 -13.52 0.98
CA PHE A 374 -1.27 -14.73 0.55
C PHE A 374 -2.67 -14.82 1.19
N LYS A 375 -2.81 -14.57 2.50
CA LYS A 375 -4.12 -14.56 3.17
C LYS A 375 -5.06 -13.47 2.65
N GLU A 376 -4.53 -12.28 2.34
CA GLU A 376 -5.31 -11.22 1.71
C GLU A 376 -5.82 -11.65 0.32
N MET A 377 -4.95 -12.25 -0.51
CA MET A 377 -5.31 -12.75 -1.84
C MET A 377 -6.27 -13.95 -1.79
N ASP A 378 -6.08 -14.89 -0.87
CA ASP A 378 -6.97 -16.03 -0.62
C ASP A 378 -8.39 -15.58 -0.25
N ARG A 379 -8.52 -14.54 0.59
CA ARG A 379 -9.83 -13.93 0.89
C ARG A 379 -10.47 -13.33 -0.36
N ILE A 380 -9.72 -12.61 -1.18
CA ILE A 380 -10.24 -12.04 -2.44
C ILE A 380 -10.68 -13.13 -3.41
N VAL A 381 -9.87 -14.17 -3.62
CA VAL A 381 -10.23 -15.29 -4.50
C VAL A 381 -11.45 -16.03 -3.97
N LYS A 382 -11.58 -16.24 -2.66
CA LYS A 382 -12.81 -16.80 -2.06
C LYS A 382 -14.04 -15.94 -2.35
N ASN A 383 -13.97 -14.63 -2.13
CA ASN A 383 -15.05 -13.69 -2.48
C ASN A 383 -15.39 -13.78 -3.98
N LEU A 384 -14.39 -13.74 -4.86
CA LEU A 384 -14.56 -13.82 -6.32
C LEU A 384 -15.21 -15.15 -6.74
N THR A 385 -14.76 -16.28 -6.18
CA THR A 385 -15.35 -17.60 -6.44
C THR A 385 -16.77 -17.76 -5.91
N LYS A 386 -17.15 -16.99 -4.86
CA LYS A 386 -18.52 -16.88 -4.38
C LYS A 386 -19.36 -16.05 -5.34
N TYR A 387 -18.95 -14.82 -5.67
CA TYR A 387 -19.69 -13.97 -6.61
C TYR A 387 -19.86 -14.63 -7.98
N LEU A 388 -18.90 -15.45 -8.45
CA LEU A 388 -19.06 -16.26 -9.66
C LEU A 388 -20.14 -17.34 -9.51
N SER A 389 -20.23 -18.07 -8.39
CA SER A 389 -21.38 -18.99 -8.18
C SER A 389 -22.69 -18.23 -8.05
N ASP A 390 -22.72 -17.11 -7.33
CA ASP A 390 -23.90 -16.27 -7.18
C ASP A 390 -24.40 -15.78 -8.57
N VAL A 391 -23.51 -15.57 -9.55
CA VAL A 391 -23.87 -15.27 -10.96
C VAL A 391 -24.37 -16.51 -11.73
N MET A 392 -23.77 -17.69 -11.52
CA MET A 392 -24.20 -18.94 -12.15
C MET A 392 -25.62 -19.36 -11.71
N GLU A 393 -26.03 -18.97 -10.51
CA GLU A 393 -27.36 -19.24 -9.94
C GLU A 393 -28.45 -18.25 -10.43
N LEU A 394 -28.10 -17.19 -11.18
CA LEU A 394 -29.09 -16.22 -11.66
C LEU A 394 -29.97 -16.78 -12.80
N PRO A 395 -31.28 -16.46 -12.80
CA PRO A 395 -32.17 -16.85 -13.89
C PRO A 395 -31.72 -16.20 -15.20
N GLY A 396 -31.75 -16.99 -16.28
CA GLY A 396 -31.22 -16.63 -17.59
C GLY A 396 -29.71 -16.84 -17.77
N VAL A 397 -28.92 -16.99 -16.69
CA VAL A 397 -27.51 -17.44 -16.76
C VAL A 397 -27.43 -18.97 -16.62
N TYR A 398 -28.23 -19.56 -15.73
CA TYR A 398 -28.27 -21.02 -15.54
C TYR A 398 -28.67 -21.81 -16.81
N SER A 399 -29.42 -21.18 -17.73
CA SER A 399 -29.89 -21.81 -18.97
C SER A 399 -28.86 -21.84 -20.11
N ASP A 400 -27.65 -21.32 -19.88
CA ASP A 400 -26.62 -21.05 -20.89
C ASP A 400 -25.39 -21.89 -20.57
N GLU A 401 -25.33 -23.11 -21.11
CA GLU A 401 -24.28 -24.10 -20.81
C GLU A 401 -22.88 -23.59 -21.21
N GLU A 402 -22.78 -22.86 -22.32
CA GLU A 402 -21.54 -22.24 -22.78
C GLU A 402 -21.03 -21.21 -21.76
N LEU A 403 -21.88 -20.26 -21.34
CA LEU A 403 -21.47 -19.29 -20.32
C LEU A 403 -21.19 -19.94 -18.97
N LEU A 404 -21.96 -20.96 -18.55
CA LEU A 404 -21.70 -21.69 -17.31
C LEU A 404 -20.32 -22.36 -17.34
N SER A 405 -19.92 -22.94 -18.47
CA SER A 405 -18.59 -23.52 -18.66
C SER A 405 -17.49 -22.43 -18.57
N GLN A 406 -17.68 -21.28 -19.23
CA GLN A 406 -16.74 -20.14 -19.18
C GLN A 406 -16.63 -19.52 -17.77
N LEU A 407 -17.74 -19.40 -17.04
CA LEU A 407 -17.77 -18.97 -15.63
C LEU A 407 -17.06 -19.98 -14.71
N GLY A 408 -17.26 -21.27 -14.94
CA GLY A 408 -16.55 -22.35 -14.27
C GLY A 408 -15.04 -22.31 -14.52
N LEU A 409 -14.62 -22.08 -15.76
CA LEU A 409 -13.21 -21.90 -16.12
C LEU A 409 -12.62 -20.63 -15.48
N CYS A 410 -13.37 -19.53 -15.44
CA CYS A 410 -12.99 -18.30 -14.75
C CYS A 410 -12.78 -18.53 -13.24
N LYS A 411 -13.69 -19.27 -12.58
CA LYS A 411 -13.59 -19.67 -11.17
C LYS A 411 -12.33 -20.50 -10.91
N LEU A 412 -12.07 -21.47 -11.77
CA LEU A 412 -10.87 -22.32 -11.72
C LEU A 412 -9.58 -21.51 -11.94
N TYR A 413 -9.57 -20.61 -12.92
CA TYR A 413 -8.43 -19.75 -13.25
C TYR A 413 -7.89 -18.98 -12.03
N PHE A 414 -8.76 -18.31 -11.26
CA PHE A 414 -8.31 -17.56 -10.07
C PHE A 414 -7.81 -18.47 -8.94
N GLN A 415 -8.42 -19.65 -8.76
CA GLN A 415 -7.94 -20.65 -7.78
C GLN A 415 -6.55 -21.20 -8.16
N LEU A 416 -6.36 -21.58 -9.43
CA LEU A 416 -5.08 -22.07 -9.93
C LEU A 416 -4.00 -20.99 -9.90
N PHE A 417 -4.32 -19.75 -10.25
CA PHE A 417 -3.38 -18.63 -10.16
C PHE A 417 -2.91 -18.40 -8.71
N LEU A 418 -3.82 -18.46 -7.73
CA LEU A 418 -3.45 -18.34 -6.31
C LEU A 418 -2.53 -19.48 -5.86
N ASN A 419 -2.87 -20.72 -6.21
CA ASN A 419 -2.11 -21.91 -5.83
C ASN A 419 -0.70 -21.90 -6.46
N THR A 420 -0.60 -21.59 -7.75
CA THR A 420 0.65 -21.68 -8.52
C THR A 420 1.48 -20.39 -8.51
N GLY A 421 0.87 -19.24 -8.27
CA GLY A 421 1.55 -17.94 -8.16
C GLY A 421 2.03 -17.63 -6.74
N CYS A 422 1.37 -18.18 -5.71
CA CYS A 422 1.66 -17.86 -4.31
C CYS A 422 1.94 -19.08 -3.43
N LEU A 423 1.07 -20.09 -3.41
CA LEU A 423 1.17 -21.21 -2.46
C LEU A 423 2.38 -22.13 -2.76
N SER A 424 2.55 -22.52 -4.02
CA SER A 424 3.73 -23.27 -4.50
C SER A 424 5.04 -22.54 -4.18
N VAL A 425 5.09 -21.23 -4.43
CA VAL A 425 6.24 -20.36 -4.16
C VAL A 425 6.56 -20.28 -2.67
N LEU A 426 5.54 -20.35 -1.79
CA LEU A 426 5.75 -20.45 -0.34
C LEU A 426 6.35 -21.81 0.06
N TYR A 427 5.92 -22.92 -0.52
CA TYR A 427 6.53 -24.25 -0.28
C TYR A 427 7.97 -24.33 -0.82
N GLN A 428 8.20 -23.84 -2.03
CA GLN A 428 9.52 -23.68 -2.65
C GLN A 428 10.46 -22.85 -1.75
N SER A 429 9.99 -21.74 -1.18
CA SER A 429 10.77 -20.90 -0.25
C SER A 429 11.12 -21.57 1.09
N LYS A 430 10.55 -22.74 1.38
CA LYS A 430 10.83 -23.57 2.56
C LYS A 430 11.64 -24.84 2.25
N GLY A 431 12.08 -25.05 1.01
CA GLY A 431 12.72 -26.30 0.58
C GLY A 431 11.76 -27.50 0.45
N ARG A 432 10.44 -27.26 0.49
CA ARG A 432 9.41 -28.31 0.35
C ARG A 432 9.05 -28.51 -1.12
N TYR A 433 10.03 -29.01 -1.88
CA TYR A 433 9.94 -29.10 -3.34
C TYR A 433 8.93 -30.15 -3.83
N MET A 434 8.77 -31.28 -3.12
CA MET A 434 7.79 -32.31 -3.49
C MET A 434 6.36 -31.78 -3.45
N GLU A 435 6.02 -31.03 -2.40
CA GLU A 435 4.70 -30.43 -2.22
C GLU A 435 4.47 -29.24 -3.16
N ALA A 436 5.52 -28.47 -3.46
CA ALA A 436 5.47 -27.43 -4.48
C ALA A 436 5.22 -28.03 -5.87
N LEU A 437 5.87 -29.14 -6.22
CA LEU A 437 5.70 -29.84 -7.50
C LEU A 437 4.30 -30.45 -7.62
N ALA A 438 3.81 -31.10 -6.56
CA ALA A 438 2.45 -31.66 -6.53
C ALA A 438 1.38 -30.60 -6.84
N LEU A 439 1.53 -29.37 -6.31
CA LEU A 439 0.64 -28.25 -6.62
C LEU A 439 0.68 -27.81 -8.08
N TYR A 440 1.84 -27.88 -8.75
CA TYR A 440 1.94 -27.57 -10.18
C TYR A 440 1.34 -28.68 -11.05
N VAL A 441 1.56 -29.95 -10.71
CA VAL A 441 0.98 -31.09 -11.45
C VAL A 441 -0.54 -31.11 -11.33
N ASP A 442 -1.09 -30.96 -10.12
CA ASP A 442 -2.54 -30.84 -9.86
C ASP A 442 -3.15 -29.64 -10.61
N ALA A 443 -2.45 -28.49 -10.63
CA ALA A 443 -2.91 -27.32 -11.37
C ALA A 443 -2.90 -27.52 -12.89
N HIS A 444 -1.89 -28.20 -13.43
CA HIS A 444 -1.79 -28.50 -14.86
C HIS A 444 -2.94 -29.43 -15.30
N GLN A 445 -3.10 -30.56 -14.60
CA GLN A 445 -4.18 -31.53 -14.87
C GLN A 445 -5.56 -30.88 -14.83
N ARG A 446 -5.87 -30.11 -13.77
CA ARG A 446 -7.17 -29.43 -13.64
C ARG A 446 -7.43 -28.40 -14.74
N LEU A 447 -6.38 -27.70 -15.20
CA LEU A 447 -6.49 -26.73 -16.28
C LEU A 447 -6.76 -27.44 -17.62
N GLU A 448 -6.03 -28.51 -17.93
CA GLU A 448 -6.22 -29.30 -19.16
C GLU A 448 -7.58 -30.00 -19.21
N THR A 449 -8.03 -30.61 -18.10
CA THR A 449 -9.37 -31.20 -18.00
C THR A 449 -10.45 -30.15 -18.26
N LYS A 450 -10.38 -28.98 -17.62
CA LYS A 450 -11.38 -27.92 -17.87
C LYS A 450 -11.30 -27.30 -19.26
N LEU A 451 -10.12 -27.17 -19.87
CA LEU A 451 -10.00 -26.71 -21.24
C LEU A 451 -10.63 -27.70 -22.23
N SER A 452 -10.48 -29.00 -21.96
CA SER A 452 -11.10 -30.07 -22.76
C SER A 452 -12.63 -30.09 -22.62
N GLU A 453 -13.15 -29.79 -21.42
CA GLU A 453 -14.60 -29.66 -21.17
C GLU A 453 -15.23 -28.38 -21.74
N THR A 454 -14.46 -27.29 -21.90
CA THR A 454 -15.00 -25.97 -22.30
C THR A 454 -15.12 -25.79 -23.82
N GLY A 455 -14.50 -26.65 -24.62
CA GLY A 455 -14.60 -26.61 -26.09
C GLY A 455 -13.86 -25.44 -26.75
N SER A 456 -14.38 -24.97 -27.89
CA SER A 456 -13.78 -23.91 -28.70
C SER A 456 -13.96 -22.52 -28.06
N LEU A 457 -12.85 -21.89 -27.65
CA LEU A 457 -12.81 -20.58 -27.01
C LEU A 457 -12.84 -19.39 -27.99
N ASP A 458 -13.44 -19.58 -29.18
CA ASP A 458 -13.39 -18.61 -30.28
C ASP A 458 -14.25 -17.36 -30.01
N GLU A 459 -15.36 -17.51 -29.28
CA GLU A 459 -16.17 -16.40 -28.76
C GLU A 459 -16.26 -16.45 -27.22
N ILE A 460 -15.59 -15.50 -26.56
CA ILE A 460 -15.65 -15.34 -25.09
C ILE A 460 -16.85 -14.44 -24.77
N LEU A 461 -17.90 -15.04 -24.19
CA LEU A 461 -19.15 -14.37 -23.78
C LEU A 461 -18.97 -13.49 -22.54
N LEU A 462 -17.95 -13.79 -21.74
CA LEU A 462 -17.53 -12.96 -20.61
C LEU A 462 -16.85 -11.66 -21.09
N PRO A 463 -17.00 -10.53 -20.39
CA PRO A 463 -16.23 -9.33 -20.70
C PRO A 463 -14.73 -9.65 -20.74
N GLY A 464 -14.03 -9.30 -21.83
CA GLY A 464 -12.60 -9.60 -22.01
C GLY A 464 -11.68 -9.01 -20.94
N SER A 465 -12.19 -8.08 -20.12
CA SER A 465 -11.54 -7.62 -18.90
C SER A 465 -11.46 -8.70 -17.83
N LEU A 466 -12.41 -9.64 -17.75
CA LEU A 466 -12.46 -10.68 -16.73
C LEU A 466 -11.54 -11.86 -17.07
N LEU A 467 -11.75 -12.46 -18.23
CA LEU A 467 -11.04 -13.64 -18.75
C LEU A 467 -10.66 -13.40 -20.22
N SER A 468 -9.48 -13.85 -20.64
CA SER A 468 -9.06 -13.81 -22.05
C SER A 468 -8.21 -15.04 -22.37
N LEU A 469 -8.18 -15.43 -23.64
CA LEU A 469 -7.34 -16.54 -24.13
C LEU A 469 -5.85 -16.29 -23.83
N SER A 470 -5.39 -15.03 -23.90
CA SER A 470 -4.02 -14.65 -23.51
C SER A 470 -3.74 -14.84 -22.01
N SER A 471 -4.75 -14.63 -21.16
CA SER A 471 -4.65 -14.85 -19.70
C SER A 471 -4.50 -16.34 -19.38
N ILE A 472 -5.27 -17.19 -20.08
CA ILE A 472 -5.23 -18.65 -19.93
C ILE A 472 -3.85 -19.19 -20.38
N GLN A 473 -3.38 -18.81 -21.57
CA GLN A 473 -2.03 -19.16 -22.05
C GLN A 473 -0.92 -18.65 -21.11
N GLY A 474 -1.11 -17.45 -20.53
CA GLY A 474 -0.19 -16.90 -19.53
C GLY A 474 -0.16 -17.70 -18.22
N LEU A 475 -1.29 -18.27 -17.79
CA LEU A 475 -1.36 -19.18 -16.65
C LEU A 475 -0.72 -20.52 -16.98
N GLN A 476 -1.01 -21.13 -18.13
CA GLN A 476 -0.38 -22.39 -18.57
C GLN A 476 1.16 -22.27 -18.58
N LYS A 477 1.71 -21.26 -19.26
CA LYS A 477 3.15 -20.98 -19.26
C LYS A 477 3.72 -20.73 -17.86
N ARG A 478 2.94 -20.16 -16.94
CA ARG A 478 3.36 -19.98 -15.53
C ARG A 478 3.43 -21.31 -14.79
N ILE A 479 2.49 -22.23 -15.02
CA ILE A 479 2.47 -23.55 -14.40
C ILE A 479 3.67 -24.37 -14.89
N GLU A 480 3.90 -24.42 -16.19
CA GLU A 480 5.05 -25.12 -16.82
C GLU A 480 6.40 -24.58 -16.31
N ASN A 481 6.60 -23.26 -16.39
CA ASN A 481 7.85 -22.64 -15.91
C ASN A 481 8.03 -22.77 -14.39
N GLY A 482 6.94 -22.74 -13.61
CA GLY A 482 6.97 -22.94 -12.17
C GLY A 482 7.35 -24.36 -11.78
N GLY A 483 6.78 -25.36 -12.46
CA GLY A 483 7.13 -26.77 -12.30
C GLY A 483 8.60 -27.04 -12.64
N ASN A 484 9.05 -26.57 -13.81
CA ASN A 484 10.46 -26.70 -14.24
C ASN A 484 11.43 -25.99 -13.27
N SER A 485 11.04 -24.83 -12.71
CA SER A 485 11.82 -24.14 -11.69
C SER A 485 11.92 -24.93 -10.38
N VAL A 486 10.86 -25.65 -9.97
CA VAL A 486 10.91 -26.51 -8.78
C VAL A 486 11.76 -27.76 -9.02
N ILE A 487 11.65 -28.39 -10.19
CA ILE A 487 12.45 -29.58 -10.56
C ILE A 487 13.94 -29.22 -10.53
N THR A 488 14.34 -28.17 -11.25
CA THR A 488 15.75 -27.72 -11.32
C THR A 488 16.32 -27.31 -9.95
N LEU A 489 15.51 -26.70 -9.07
CA LEU A 489 15.94 -26.39 -7.70
C LEU A 489 16.06 -27.65 -6.82
N ALA A 490 15.18 -28.63 -6.98
CA ALA A 490 15.26 -29.89 -6.25
C ALA A 490 16.48 -30.73 -6.69
N GLU A 491 16.78 -30.76 -7.99
CA GLU A 491 18.00 -31.37 -8.52
C GLU A 491 19.26 -30.65 -8.04
N TYR A 492 19.26 -29.32 -8.05
CA TYR A 492 20.33 -28.50 -7.49
C TYR A 492 20.54 -28.81 -6.00
N GLU A 493 19.47 -28.78 -5.18
CA GLU A 493 19.57 -29.05 -3.75
C GLU A 493 20.10 -30.47 -3.47
N LYS A 494 19.56 -31.47 -4.19
CA LYS A 494 20.03 -32.87 -4.14
C LYS A 494 21.51 -33.00 -4.51
N SER A 495 22.01 -32.20 -5.45
CA SER A 495 23.44 -32.15 -5.73
C SER A 495 24.21 -31.56 -4.55
N THR A 496 23.79 -30.41 -4.01
CA THR A 496 24.51 -29.71 -2.94
C THR A 496 24.56 -30.45 -1.61
N HIS A 497 23.55 -31.25 -1.27
CA HIS A 497 23.51 -32.07 -0.04
C HIS A 497 24.36 -33.35 -0.11
N SER A 498 25.19 -33.53 -1.15
CA SER A 498 26.20 -34.58 -1.17
C SER A 498 27.41 -34.22 -0.29
N ASP A 499 27.19 -34.28 1.03
CA ASP A 499 28.17 -34.00 2.11
C ASP A 499 29.32 -35.03 2.21
N ASN A 500 29.68 -35.68 1.10
CA ASN A 500 30.86 -36.55 0.98
C ASN A 500 32.13 -35.71 0.73
N ILE A 501 32.43 -34.79 1.66
CA ILE A 501 33.73 -34.12 1.68
C ILE A 501 34.77 -35.11 2.21
N GLY A 502 35.55 -35.69 1.30
CA GLY A 502 36.74 -36.43 1.67
C GLY A 502 37.72 -35.50 2.39
N LYS A 503 38.35 -35.98 3.47
CA LYS A 503 39.39 -35.23 4.21
C LYS A 503 40.56 -34.75 3.32
N TYR A 504 40.69 -35.33 2.12
CA TYR A 504 41.74 -35.08 1.15
C TYR A 504 41.24 -34.39 -0.13
N ASP A 505 39.98 -33.93 -0.16
CA ASP A 505 39.43 -33.29 -1.36
C ASP A 505 40.20 -32.01 -1.74
N LEU A 506 40.34 -31.83 -3.04
CA LEU A 506 40.91 -30.63 -3.62
C LEU A 506 39.97 -29.45 -3.37
N THR A 507 40.54 -28.34 -2.91
CA THR A 507 39.87 -27.04 -2.79
C THR A 507 39.46 -26.52 -4.16
N ILE A 508 38.56 -25.55 -4.21
CA ILE A 508 38.09 -24.96 -5.50
C ILE A 508 39.28 -24.43 -6.32
N ILE A 509 40.26 -23.83 -5.66
CA ILE A 509 41.47 -23.30 -6.31
C ILE A 509 42.40 -24.41 -6.80
N GLU A 510 42.49 -25.55 -6.11
CA GLU A 510 43.22 -26.72 -6.62
C GLU A 510 42.44 -27.46 -7.74
N LYS A 511 41.10 -27.36 -7.77
CA LYS A 511 40.24 -27.92 -8.83
C LYS A 511 40.21 -27.06 -10.10
N LEU A 512 40.43 -25.75 -10.00
CA LEU A 512 40.51 -24.83 -11.14
C LEU A 512 41.53 -25.33 -12.19
N ASP A 513 42.70 -25.79 -11.75
CA ASP A 513 43.74 -26.35 -12.63
C ASP A 513 43.32 -27.66 -13.33
N THR A 514 42.33 -28.37 -12.78
CA THR A 514 41.81 -29.65 -13.31
C THR A 514 40.60 -29.48 -14.25
N GLY A 515 40.12 -28.25 -14.46
CA GLY A 515 39.21 -27.88 -15.54
C GLY A 515 37.74 -28.29 -15.41
N LYS A 516 37.32 -29.01 -14.37
CA LYS A 516 35.91 -29.32 -14.09
C LYS A 516 35.51 -28.87 -12.69
N ILE A 517 34.64 -27.86 -12.65
CA ILE A 517 34.02 -27.35 -11.42
C ILE A 517 32.53 -27.64 -11.51
N VAL A 518 32.00 -28.34 -10.51
CA VAL A 518 30.59 -28.71 -10.35
C VAL A 518 30.00 -27.84 -9.23
N PRO A 519 28.69 -27.51 -9.20
CA PRO A 519 28.11 -26.72 -8.11
C PRO A 519 28.37 -27.26 -6.69
N THR A 520 28.54 -28.58 -6.55
CA THR A 520 28.97 -29.26 -5.31
C THR A 520 30.35 -28.83 -4.81
N ASP A 521 31.24 -28.40 -5.70
CA ASP A 521 32.58 -27.95 -5.32
C ASP A 521 32.55 -26.58 -4.62
N ILE A 522 31.49 -25.78 -4.82
CA ILE A 522 31.38 -24.38 -4.37
C ILE A 522 31.03 -24.29 -2.87
N GLN A 523 31.89 -24.85 -2.03
CA GLN A 523 31.74 -24.88 -0.58
C GLN A 523 32.57 -23.78 0.09
N LEU A 524 31.93 -22.88 0.83
CA LEU A 524 32.58 -21.79 1.57
C LEU A 524 33.67 -22.26 2.55
N LYS A 525 33.63 -23.53 2.99
CA LYS A 525 34.63 -24.13 3.89
C LYS A 525 35.90 -24.62 3.17
N ASN A 526 35.85 -24.82 1.85
CA ASN A 526 36.92 -25.44 1.05
C ASN A 526 37.34 -24.59 -0.18
N LEU A 527 37.18 -23.26 -0.08
CA LEU A 527 37.54 -22.29 -1.13
C LEU A 527 39.04 -22.28 -1.44
N PHE A 528 39.87 -22.29 -0.40
CA PHE A 528 41.33 -22.12 -0.47
C PHE A 528 42.02 -22.97 0.60
N PRO A 529 43.21 -23.55 0.35
CA PRO A 529 43.95 -24.31 1.34
C PRO A 529 44.53 -23.40 2.44
N LEU A 530 43.80 -23.24 3.54
CA LEU A 530 44.22 -22.46 4.72
C LEU A 530 45.49 -22.97 5.41
N LYS A 531 45.94 -24.18 5.07
CA LYS A 531 47.22 -24.76 5.49
C LYS A 531 47.96 -25.28 4.24
N PRO A 532 49.27 -25.08 4.12
CA PRO A 532 50.05 -25.70 3.05
C PRO A 532 49.92 -27.23 3.17
N LYS A 533 49.38 -27.88 2.14
CA LYS A 533 49.35 -29.34 2.05
C LYS A 533 50.75 -29.81 1.67
N PHE A 534 51.41 -30.57 2.54
CA PHE A 534 52.66 -31.25 2.19
C PHE A 534 52.35 -32.34 1.15
N GLN A 535 52.63 -32.04 -0.12
CA GLN A 535 52.56 -33.03 -1.19
C GLN A 535 53.89 -33.81 -1.23
N PRO A 536 53.87 -35.14 -1.41
CA PRO A 536 55.07 -35.90 -1.66
C PRO A 536 55.61 -35.54 -3.05
N VAL A 537 56.62 -34.66 -3.08
CA VAL A 537 57.44 -34.46 -4.28
C VAL A 537 58.20 -35.76 -4.49
N THR A 538 58.07 -36.37 -5.67
CA THR A 538 58.87 -37.55 -6.02
C THR A 538 60.35 -37.18 -5.87
N SER A 539 61.14 -38.07 -5.26
CA SER A 539 62.60 -37.90 -5.24
C SER A 539 63.07 -37.68 -6.67
N LYS A 540 63.98 -36.71 -6.88
CA LYS A 540 64.56 -36.41 -8.20
C LYS A 540 64.87 -37.73 -8.91
N PRO A 541 64.47 -37.90 -10.19
CA PRO A 541 64.70 -39.16 -10.90
C PRO A 541 66.18 -39.51 -10.79
N THR A 542 66.45 -40.74 -10.37
CA THR A 542 67.81 -41.26 -10.19
C THR A 542 68.50 -41.36 -11.54
N LEU A 543 69.13 -40.25 -11.95
CA LEU A 543 70.04 -40.18 -13.07
C LEU A 543 71.33 -40.90 -12.67
N PHE A 544 71.45 -42.15 -13.11
CA PHE A 544 72.73 -42.83 -13.12
C PHE A 544 73.58 -42.21 -14.23
N ASP A 545 74.77 -41.71 -13.88
CA ASP A 545 75.76 -41.32 -14.87
C ASP A 545 76.39 -42.58 -15.48
N LEU A 546 75.68 -43.15 -16.46
CA LEU A 546 76.13 -44.33 -17.18
C LEU A 546 77.39 -44.06 -18.01
N ALA A 547 77.75 -42.81 -18.29
CA ALA A 547 78.98 -42.49 -19.01
C ALA A 547 80.24 -42.82 -18.19
N PHE A 548 80.16 -42.72 -16.85
CA PHE A 548 81.26 -43.11 -15.96
C PHE A 548 81.67 -44.58 -16.12
N ASN A 549 80.71 -45.48 -16.43
CA ASN A 549 80.99 -46.90 -16.68
C ASN A 549 81.81 -47.15 -17.95
N TYR A 550 81.89 -46.17 -18.87
CA TYR A 550 82.69 -46.24 -20.10
C TYR A 550 84.06 -45.53 -19.96
N ILE A 551 84.37 -44.96 -18.79
CA ILE A 551 85.71 -44.45 -18.48
C ILE A 551 86.61 -45.64 -18.14
N SER A 552 87.09 -46.33 -19.17
CA SER A 552 88.15 -47.32 -19.06
C SER A 552 89.50 -46.63 -19.04
N TYR A 553 90.20 -46.69 -17.90
CA TYR A 553 91.64 -46.41 -17.86
C TYR A 553 92.39 -47.57 -18.51
N ASP A 554 93.35 -47.26 -19.37
CA ASP A 554 94.22 -48.26 -20.01
C ASP A 554 95.01 -49.03 -18.93
N LYS A 555 94.53 -50.23 -18.59
CA LYS A 555 95.18 -51.07 -17.59
C LYS A 555 96.41 -51.71 -18.19
N GLN A 556 97.57 -51.37 -17.64
CA GLN A 556 98.76 -52.21 -17.73
C GLN A 556 98.40 -53.62 -17.25
N GLU A 557 98.84 -54.63 -17.99
CA GLU A 557 98.48 -56.03 -17.76
C GLU A 557 99.05 -56.54 -16.44
N THR A 558 98.25 -57.29 -15.66
CA THR A 558 98.74 -58.47 -14.93
C THR A 558 97.61 -59.36 -14.41
N SER A 559 97.69 -60.65 -14.76
CA SER A 559 97.15 -61.83 -14.07
C SER A 559 95.70 -61.82 -13.52
N THR A 560 94.85 -62.59 -14.21
CA THR A 560 93.70 -63.39 -13.70
C THR A 560 94.02 -64.15 -12.39
N PRO A 561 93.02 -64.48 -11.52
CA PRO A 561 91.92 -65.38 -11.88
C PRO A 561 90.51 -65.19 -11.25
N GLN A 562 89.51 -65.50 -12.10
CA GLN A 562 88.25 -66.25 -11.90
C GLN A 562 87.42 -66.27 -10.57
N LEU A 563 86.10 -66.36 -10.82
CA LEU A 563 85.11 -67.23 -10.13
C LEU A 563 84.56 -66.82 -8.74
N LYS A 564 83.32 -66.30 -8.70
CA LYS A 564 82.09 -67.07 -8.33
C LYS A 564 80.86 -66.18 -8.10
N THR A 565 79.70 -66.66 -8.53
CA THR A 565 78.38 -66.29 -7.95
C THR A 565 78.25 -66.87 -6.54
N PRO A 566 77.38 -66.28 -5.69
CA PRO A 566 76.29 -67.13 -5.21
C PRO A 566 74.92 -66.44 -5.17
N THR A 567 73.91 -67.31 -5.09
CA THR A 567 72.47 -67.07 -4.95
C THR A 567 72.05 -66.59 -3.55
N GLU A 568 70.81 -66.08 -3.51
CA GLU A 568 69.78 -66.24 -2.45
C GLU A 568 70.20 -66.86 -1.11
N GLU A 569 69.78 -66.25 0.01
CA GLU A 569 68.93 -66.98 0.96
C GLU A 569 68.12 -66.10 1.93
N SER A 570 66.95 -66.64 2.24
CA SER A 570 65.91 -66.20 3.17
C SER A 570 66.38 -66.05 4.63
N GLY A 571 65.69 -65.21 5.43
CA GLY A 571 65.95 -65.09 6.87
C GLY A 571 64.80 -64.46 7.65
N ASN A 572 63.86 -65.28 8.11
CA ASN A 572 62.68 -64.85 8.86
C ASN A 572 62.98 -64.49 10.33
N ALA A 573 62.18 -63.57 10.88
CA ALA A 573 61.71 -63.47 12.27
C ALA A 573 62.68 -63.67 13.46
N LEU A 574 62.63 -62.75 14.44
CA LEU A 574 61.77 -62.97 15.63
C LEU A 574 61.56 -61.71 16.47
N GLN A 575 60.75 -61.84 17.52
CA GLN A 575 60.11 -60.77 18.28
C GLN A 575 60.83 -60.43 19.61
N THR A 576 60.51 -59.23 20.12
CA THR A 576 60.48 -58.71 21.51
C THR A 576 60.78 -59.65 22.70
N PRO A 577 61.33 -59.15 23.82
CA PRO A 577 60.47 -58.76 24.97
C PRO A 577 60.88 -57.44 25.71
N ILE A 578 59.93 -56.60 26.15
CA ILE A 578 59.34 -56.41 27.53
C ILE A 578 60.28 -55.88 28.63
N SER A 579 59.87 -54.76 29.28
CA SER A 579 59.96 -54.35 30.72
C SER A 579 60.14 -52.82 30.87
N ASN A 580 59.67 -52.07 31.90
CA ASN A 580 58.62 -52.25 32.92
C ASN A 580 58.14 -50.85 33.46
N GLU A 581 57.22 -50.84 34.45
CA GLU A 581 56.99 -49.82 35.53
C GLU A 581 56.62 -48.34 35.17
N GLN A 582 55.43 -47.79 35.52
CA GLN A 582 54.82 -47.46 36.85
C GLN A 582 55.36 -46.12 37.45
N THR A 583 54.60 -45.19 38.08
CA THR A 583 53.16 -45.04 38.41
C THR A 583 52.81 -43.54 38.70
N GLU A 584 51.51 -43.20 38.78
CA GLU A 584 50.91 -42.14 39.66
C GLU A 584 51.27 -40.63 39.50
N GLU A 585 50.44 -39.64 39.87
CA GLU A 585 48.97 -39.55 40.04
C GLU A 585 48.49 -38.07 39.89
N GLU A 586 47.18 -37.82 39.98
CA GLU A 586 46.53 -36.50 39.84
C GLU A 586 46.67 -35.61 41.12
N PRO A 587 46.39 -34.29 41.11
CA PRO A 587 45.01 -33.87 41.34
C PRO A 587 44.54 -32.52 40.72
N LYS A 588 43.23 -32.46 40.43
CA LYS A 588 42.47 -31.21 40.12
C LYS A 588 42.16 -30.38 41.37
N LYS A 589 42.01 -29.04 41.23
CA LYS A 589 41.12 -28.22 42.08
C LYS A 589 40.42 -27.09 41.30
N LYS A 590 39.29 -26.59 41.85
CA LYS A 590 38.22 -25.84 41.15
C LYS A 590 37.90 -24.47 41.77
N ARG A 591 37.26 -23.61 40.94
CA ARG A 591 36.26 -22.55 41.26
C ARG A 591 36.71 -21.25 41.97
N ARG A 592 36.27 -20.11 41.40
CA ARG A 592 35.26 -19.25 42.03
C ARG A 592 34.40 -18.48 41.01
N PHE A 593 33.36 -17.81 41.51
CA PHE A 593 32.17 -17.29 40.81
C PHE A 593 31.82 -15.91 41.44
N LEU A 594 30.87 -15.17 40.84
CA LEU A 594 30.35 -13.83 41.20
C LEU A 594 31.09 -12.59 40.64
N GLY A 595 30.29 -11.62 40.18
CA GLY A 595 30.71 -10.30 39.71
C GLY A 595 29.65 -9.58 38.87
N LEU A 596 28.49 -9.26 39.46
CA LEU A 596 27.38 -8.53 38.81
C LEU A 596 27.24 -7.12 39.43
N PHE A 597 26.82 -6.13 38.62
CA PHE A 597 26.68 -4.68 38.91
C PHE A 597 27.96 -3.83 38.98
N GLY A 598 27.94 -2.64 38.34
CA GLY A 598 29.11 -1.77 38.29
C GLY A 598 28.97 -0.32 37.78
N ARG A 599 28.05 0.01 36.85
CA ARG A 599 27.51 1.36 36.57
C ARG A 599 26.52 1.36 35.41
#